data_AF-A0A645I816-F1
#
_entry.id   AF-A0A645I816-F1
#
_cell.length_a   1.000
_cell.length_b   1.000
_cell.length_c   1.000
_cell.angle_alpha   90.00
_cell.angle_beta   90.00
_cell.angle_gamma   90.00
#
_symmetry.space_group_name_H-M   'P 1'
#
loop_
_entity.id
_entity.type
_entity.pdbx_description
1 polymer ?
#
loop_
_entity_poly.entity_id
_entity_poly.type
_entity_poly.pdbx_seq_one_letter_code
_entity_poly.pdbx_strand_id
1 'polypeptide(L)' 'MDIVISWFYNAAERDRVNALPLYAAIPAVRRGSAVSLIDPALVMASSSGAPLAVDWMLERLTPLLLEAAAKVA' A
#
# COMPACT_ATOMS: atom_id res chain seq x y z
N MET A 1 -8.27 10.07 7.36
CA MET A 1 -7.55 8.91 6.82
C MET A 1 -6.10 9.29 6.70
N ASP A 2 -5.25 8.66 7.51
CA ASP A 2 -3.83 9.00 7.63
C ASP A 2 -3.00 8.21 6.63
N ILE A 3 -3.24 6.89 6.56
CA ILE A 3 -2.61 5.97 5.60
C ILE A 3 -3.71 5.16 4.90
N VAL A 4 -3.52 4.91 3.60
CA VAL A 4 -4.35 3.98 2.82
C VAL A 4 -3.44 2.90 2.25
N ILE A 5 -3.80 1.64 2.44
CA ILE A 5 -3.10 0.50 1.83
C ILE A 5 -3.98 -0.03 0.71
N SER A 6 -3.42 -0.19 -0.48
CA SER A 6 -4.11 -0.73 -1.65
C SER A 6 -3.13 -1.59 -2.45
N TRP A 7 -3.66 -2.42 -3.34
CA TRP A 7 -2.84 -3.29 -4.17
C TRP A 7 -3.25 -3.19 -5.65
N PHE A 8 -2.27 -3.39 -6.53
CA PHE A 8 -2.42 -3.34 -7.98
C PHE A 8 -1.65 -4.50 -8.61
N TYR A 9 -2.12 -4.99 -9.76
CA TYR A 9 -1.46 -6.09 -10.46
C TYR A 9 -0.07 -5.73 -10.99
N ASN A 10 0.14 -4.46 -11.36
CA ASN A 10 1.39 -3.96 -11.89
C ASN A 10 1.47 -2.43 -11.73
N ALA A 11 2.65 -1.88 -12.00
CA ALA A 11 2.90 -0.45 -11.89
C ALA A 11 2.06 0.39 -12.87
N ALA A 12 1.80 -0.10 -14.08
CA ALA A 12 1.01 0.64 -15.07
C ALA A 12 -0.45 0.82 -14.64
N GLU A 13 -1.07 -0.22 -14.07
CA GLU A 13 -2.41 -0.16 -13.48
C GLU A 13 -2.47 0.79 -12.28
N ARG A 14 -1.46 0.74 -11.39
CA ARG A 14 -1.33 1.68 -10.28
C ARG A 14 -1.31 3.13 -10.78
N ASP A 15 -0.45 3.42 -11.75
CA ASP A 15 -0.26 4.78 -12.26
C ASP A 15 -1.52 5.28 -12.97
N ARG A 16 -2.22 4.40 -13.72
CA ARG A 16 -3.51 4.70 -14.33
C ARG A 16 -4.58 5.03 -13.30
N VAL A 17 -4.67 4.27 -12.20
CA VAL A 17 -5.65 4.52 -11.12
C VAL A 17 -5.30 5.80 -10.35
N ASN A 18 -4.03 6.04 -10.07
CA ASN A 18 -3.57 7.26 -9.41
C ASN A 18 -3.88 8.53 -10.21
N ALA A 19 -3.99 8.43 -11.54
CA ALA A 19 -4.37 9.55 -12.40
C ALA A 19 -5.89 9.83 -12.39
N LEU A 20 -6.73 8.93 -11.86
CA LEU A 20 -8.18 9.16 -11.79
C LEU A 20 -8.48 10.28 -10.78
N PRO A 21 -9.20 11.34 -11.15
CA PRO A 21 -9.45 12.48 -10.26
C PRO A 21 -10.06 12.11 -8.90
N LEU A 22 -10.99 11.15 -8.90
CA LEU A 22 -11.63 10.65 -7.68
C LEU A 22 -10.67 9.92 -6.75
N TYR A 23 -9.74 9.14 -7.31
CA TYR A 23 -8.75 8.41 -6.51
C TYR A 23 -7.66 9.36 -5.99
N ALA A 24 -7.17 10.26 -6.85
CA ALA A 24 -6.22 11.30 -6.47
C ALA A 24 -6.77 12.26 -5.41
N ALA A 25 -8.10 12.44 -5.34
CA ALA A 25 -8.75 13.28 -4.32
C ALA A 25 -8.72 12.67 -2.91
N ILE A 26 -8.40 11.37 -2.76
CA ILE A 26 -8.27 10.73 -1.45
C ILE A 26 -7.12 11.42 -0.68
N PRO A 27 -7.35 11.93 0.55
CA PRO A 27 -6.35 12.72 1.26
C PRO A 27 -4.99 12.03 1.45
N ALA A 28 -4.98 10.72 1.74
CA ALA A 28 -3.74 9.95 1.87
C ALA A 28 -3.00 9.77 0.53
N VAL A 29 -3.73 9.58 -0.57
CA VAL A 29 -3.16 9.50 -1.93
C VAL A 29 -2.54 10.84 -2.31
N ARG A 30 -3.28 11.95 -2.11
CA ARG A 30 -2.80 13.30 -2.40
C ARG A 30 -1.57 13.70 -1.58
N ARG A 31 -1.49 13.29 -0.31
CA ARG A 31 -0.32 13.52 0.55
C ARG A 31 0.86 12.59 0.24
N GLY A 32 0.64 11.51 -0.52
CA GLY A 32 1.63 10.48 -0.75
C GLY A 32 1.79 9.48 0.40
N SER A 33 0.91 9.50 1.41
CA SER A 33 0.85 8.53 2.51
C SER A 33 0.02 7.28 2.15
N ALA A 34 -0.15 7.00 0.86
CA ALA A 34 -0.75 5.77 0.36
C ALA A 34 0.34 4.71 0.08
N VAL A 35 0.15 3.50 0.58
CA VAL A 35 0.99 2.33 0.30
C VAL A 35 0.34 1.53 -0.82
N SER A 36 0.95 1.57 -2.01
CA SER A 36 0.49 0.86 -3.20
C SER A 36 1.30 -0.41 -3.43
N LEU A 37 0.79 -1.55 -2.96
CA LEU A 37 1.42 -2.85 -3.12
C LEU A 37 1.29 -3.34 -4.56
N ILE A 38 2.39 -3.83 -5.13
CA ILE A 38 2.40 -4.47 -6.46
C ILE A 38 3.00 -5.88 -6.44
N ASP A 39 3.46 -6.34 -5.28
CA ASP A 39 3.99 -7.69 -5.07
C ASP A 39 2.84 -8.64 -4.73
N PRO A 40 2.47 -9.58 -5.62
CA PRO A 40 1.39 -10.53 -5.37
C PRO A 40 1.65 -11.43 -4.16
N ALA A 41 2.92 -11.76 -3.87
CA ALA A 41 3.26 -12.59 -2.72
C ALA A 41 2.93 -11.86 -1.40
N LEU A 42 3.21 -10.56 -1.34
CA LEU A 42 2.88 -9.73 -0.19
C LEU A 42 1.37 -9.56 0.00
N VAL A 43 0.61 -9.40 -1.08
CA VAL A 43 -0.85 -9.36 -1.03
C VAL A 43 -1.40 -10.70 -0.52
N MET A 44 -0.93 -11.82 -1.05
CA MET A 44 -1.37 -13.15 -0.60
C MET A 44 -1.00 -13.43 0.85
N ALA A 45 0.23 -13.07 1.27
CA ALA A 45 0.67 -13.22 2.65
C ALA A 45 -0.26 -12.47 3.61
N SER A 46 -0.68 -11.24 3.24
CA SER A 46 -1.61 -10.42 4.05
C SER A 46 -2.99 -11.02 4.25
N SER A 47 -3.47 -11.83 3.30
CA SER A 47 -4.80 -12.46 3.35
C SER A 47 -4.78 -13.88 3.91
N SER A 48 -3.59 -14.49 4.02
CA SER A 48 -3.45 -15.90 4.39
C SER A 48 -3.79 -16.20 5.86
N GLY A 49 -3.54 -15.25 6.77
CA GLY A 49 -3.69 -15.43 8.22
C GLY A 49 -2.73 -16.45 8.88
N ALA A 50 -1.83 -17.06 8.11
CA ALA A 50 -0.89 -18.05 8.64
C ALA A 50 0.24 -17.34 9.43
N PRO A 51 0.67 -17.84 10.61
CA PRO A 51 1.68 -17.18 11.43
C PRO A 51 2.98 -16.86 10.69
N LEU A 52 3.51 -17.83 9.94
CA LEU A 52 4.73 -17.63 9.15
C LEU A 52 4.56 -16.57 8.05
N ALA A 53 3.37 -16.49 7.44
CA ALA A 53 3.10 -15.49 6.41
C ALA A 53 2.92 -14.09 7.02
N VAL A 54 2.37 -14.00 8.24
CA VAL A 54 2.28 -12.75 9.00
C VAL A 54 3.69 -12.23 9.32
N ASP A 55 4.57 -13.08 9.85
CA ASP A 55 5.95 -12.69 10.16
C ASP A 55 6.68 -12.20 8.91
N TRP A 56 6.62 -12.98 7.83
CA TRP A 56 7.22 -12.62 6.54
C TRP A 56 6.67 -11.32 5.94
N MET A 57 5.36 -11.09 6.06
CA MET A 57 4.70 -9.87 5.61
C MET A 57 5.15 -8.67 6.42
N LEU A 58 5.19 -8.78 7.75
CA LEU A 58 5.52 -7.66 8.64
C LEU A 58 6.93 -7.13 8.37
N GLU A 59 7.90 -8.00 8.12
CA GLU A 59 9.26 -7.61 7.75
C GLU A 59 9.30 -6.69 6.52
N ARG A 60 8.39 -6.90 5.56
CA ARG A 60 8.35 -6.18 4.27
C ARG A 60 7.42 -4.99 4.28
N LEU A 61 6.30 -5.08 5.00
CA LEU A 61 5.29 -4.05 5.06
C LEU A 61 5.68 -2.93 6.03
N THR A 62 6.38 -3.25 7.13
CA THR A 62 6.77 -2.26 8.15
C THR A 62 7.58 -1.09 7.57
N PRO A 63 8.62 -1.30 6.74
CA PRO A 63 9.35 -0.19 6.11
C PRO A 63 8.46 0.71 5.25
N LEU A 64 7.53 0.14 4.49
CA LEU A 64 6.60 0.89 3.64
C LEU A 64 5.63 1.73 4.46
N LEU A 65 5.16 1.20 5.59
CA LEU A 65 4.29 1.91 6.53
C LEU A 65 5.02 3.05 7.22
N LEU A 66 6.30 2.86 7.61
CA LEU A 66 7.12 3.92 8.19
C LEU A 66 7.32 5.08 7.21
N GLU A 67 7.60 4.79 5.93
CA GLU A 67 7.72 5.80 4.90
C GLU A 67 6.41 6.57 4.69
N ALA A 68 5.27 5.87 4.67
CA ALA A 68 3.96 6.50 4.54
C ALA A 68 3.60 7.35 5.77
N ALA A 69 3.92 6.87 6.97
CA ALA A 69 3.67 7.56 8.23
C ALA A 69 4.49 8.87 8.33
N ALA A 70 5.71 8.88 7.83
CA ALA A 70 6.54 10.09 7.77
C ALA A 70 5.92 11.22 6.92
N LYS A 71 4.98 10.90 6.02
CA LYS A 71 4.26 11.87 5.16
C LYS A 71 2.94 12.36 5.77
N VAL A 72 2.57 11.88 6.96
CA VAL A 72 1.37 12.31 7.70
C VAL A 72 1.66 13.50 8.61
N ALA A 73 2.93 13.68 8.99
CA ALA A 73 3.41 14.74 9.89
C ALA A 73 3.33 16.15 9.29
#